data_AF-A0A0F9GQ51-F1
#
_entry.id   AF-A0A0F9GQ51-F1
#
_cell.length_a   1.000
_cell.length_b   1.000
_cell.length_c   1.000
_cell.angle_alpha   90.00
_cell.angle_beta   90.00
_cell.angle_gamma   90.00
#
_symmetry.space_group_name_H-M   'P 1'
#
loop_
_entity.id
_entity.type
_entity.pdbx_description
1 polymer ?
#
loop_
_entity_poly.entity_id
_entity_poly.type
_entity_poly.pdbx_seq_one_letter_code
_entity_poly.pdbx_strand_id
1 'polypeptide(L)'
;MTTTDIQLEPGHYCYYVPEQDPTEHGGYVPSLVIEDESGHYPMLGNGECAQPWVWGKTIEEARAVADNRNTQKLGLSPERVAQIIASSMATPAGQG
;
A
#
# COMPACT_ATOMS: atom_id res chain seq x y z
N MET A 1 25.04 -9.45 2.65
CA MET A 1 23.89 -8.52 2.48
C MET A 1 22.88 -8.97 3.51
N THR A 2 22.73 -8.20 4.59
CA THR A 2 21.79 -8.51 5.66
C THR A 2 20.40 -8.21 5.12
N THR A 3 19.56 -9.23 4.96
CA THR A 3 18.12 -9.04 4.74
C THR A 3 17.60 -8.32 5.98
N THR A 4 17.38 -7.01 5.88
CA THR A 4 16.67 -6.27 6.92
C THR A 4 15.25 -6.82 6.93
N ASP A 5 14.93 -7.66 7.91
CA ASP A 5 13.55 -7.98 8.25
C ASP A 5 12.89 -6.65 8.61
N ILE A 6 12.11 -6.08 7.68
CA ILE A 6 11.34 -4.86 7.94
C ILE A 6 10.22 -5.29 8.89
N GLN A 7 10.44 -5.09 10.18
CA GLN A 7 9.43 -5.29 11.20
C GLN A 7 8.42 -4.16 11.07
N LEU A 8 7.31 -4.43 10.37
CA LEU A 8 6.22 -3.48 10.20
C LEU A 8 5.51 -3.26 11.55
N GLU A 9 5.80 -2.15 12.20
CA GLU A 9 5.10 -1.78 13.43
C GLU A 9 3.69 -1.26 13.10
N PRO A 10 2.65 -1.73 13.83
CA PRO A 10 1.30 -1.19 13.68
C PRO A 10 1.31 0.33 13.87
N GLY A 11 0.75 1.09 12.92
CA GLY A 11 0.72 2.55 13.00
C GLY A 11 1.70 3.27 12.07
N HIS A 12 2.65 2.56 11.48
CA HIS A 12 3.68 3.12 10.59
C HIS A 12 3.53 2.73 9.12
N TYR A 13 2.44 2.06 8.76
CA TYR A 13 2.13 1.72 7.38
C TYR A 13 0.63 1.78 7.12
N CYS A 14 0.25 1.96 5.87
CA CYS A 14 -1.13 1.90 5.42
C CYS A 14 -1.24 1.26 4.04
N TYR A 15 -2.46 0.88 3.66
CA TYR A 15 -2.78 0.49 2.31
C TYR A 15 -3.30 1.68 1.51
N TYR A 16 -2.79 1.84 0.30
CA TYR A 16 -3.14 2.91 -0.62
C TYR A 16 -3.38 2.33 -2.01
N VAL A 17 -4.44 2.75 -2.71
CA VAL A 17 -4.66 2.36 -4.11
C VAL A 17 -4.29 3.53 -5.02
N PRO A 18 -3.16 3.44 -5.75
CA PRO A 18 -2.74 4.49 -6.67
C PRO A 18 -3.73 4.66 -7.81
N GLU A 19 -3.73 5.86 -8.42
CA GLU A 19 -4.37 6.05 -9.71
C GLU A 19 -3.58 5.26 -10.76
N GLN A 20 -4.21 4.18 -11.23
CA GLN A 20 -3.65 3.24 -12.19
C GLN A 20 -4.78 2.69 -13.06
N ASP A 21 -4.44 2.09 -14.19
CA ASP A 21 -5.38 1.28 -14.95
C ASP A 21 -5.65 -0.05 -14.23
N PRO A 22 -6.83 -0.68 -14.44
CA PRO A 22 -7.05 -2.03 -13.95
C PRO A 22 -5.98 -2.97 -14.48
N THR A 23 -5.49 -3.85 -13.61
CA THR A 23 -4.49 -4.86 -13.97
C THR A 23 -5.06 -5.84 -15.01
N GLU A 24 -4.17 -6.63 -15.63
CA GLU A 24 -4.56 -7.70 -16.57
C GLU A 24 -5.54 -8.74 -15.95
N HIS A 25 -5.58 -8.80 -14.62
CA HIS A 25 -6.50 -9.64 -13.85
C HIS A 25 -7.89 -9.01 -13.63
N GLY A 26 -8.16 -7.86 -14.24
CA GLY A 26 -9.49 -7.24 -14.27
C GLY A 26 -9.85 -6.42 -13.02
N GLY A 27 -8.86 -5.88 -12.30
CA GLY A 27 -9.12 -5.02 -11.16
C GLY A 27 -7.88 -4.33 -10.60
N TYR A 28 -8.03 -3.67 -9.46
CA TYR A 28 -7.05 -2.74 -8.91
C TYR A 28 -6.29 -3.34 -7.74
N VAL A 29 -4.97 -3.14 -7.75
CA VAL A 29 -4.05 -3.70 -6.75
C VAL A 29 -3.64 -2.60 -5.77
N PRO A 30 -3.80 -2.82 -4.45
CA PRO A 30 -3.33 -1.88 -3.45
C PRO A 30 -1.79 -1.90 -3.41
N SER A 31 -1.23 -0.83 -2.89
CA SER A 31 0.16 -0.74 -2.49
C SER A 31 0.25 -0.59 -0.98
N LEU A 32 1.31 -1.16 -0.41
CA LEU A 32 1.73 -0.87 0.95
C LEU A 32 2.53 0.45 0.92
N VAL A 33 2.20 1.37 1.81
CA VAL A 33 2.94 2.61 2.02
C VAL A 33 3.46 2.59 3.44
N ILE A 34 4.75 2.82 3.60
CA ILE A 34 5.45 2.79 4.89
C ILE A 34 5.90 4.22 5.18
N GLU A 35 5.63 4.68 6.40
CA GLU A 35 6.04 5.98 6.88
C GLU A 35 7.56 6.13 6.79
N ASP A 36 8.01 7.30 6.32
CA ASP A 36 9.42 7.66 6.14
C ASP A 36 10.21 6.77 5.16
N GLU A 37 9.54 5.88 4.43
CA GLU A 37 10.11 5.17 3.28
C GLU A 37 9.62 5.79 1.97
N SER A 38 10.51 5.94 0.99
CA SER A 38 10.15 6.57 -0.28
C SER A 38 9.29 5.66 -1.14
N GLY A 39 8.14 6.19 -1.58
CA GLY A 39 7.30 5.57 -2.62
C GLY A 39 6.25 4.62 -2.08
N HIS A 40 6.02 3.50 -2.77
CA HIS A 40 5.01 2.53 -2.37
C HIS A 40 5.34 1.15 -2.95
N TYR A 41 4.80 0.10 -2.33
CA TYR A 41 5.09 -1.29 -2.67
C TYR A 41 3.81 -1.98 -3.15
N PRO A 42 3.60 -2.10 -4.49
CA PRO A 42 2.45 -2.77 -5.06
C PRO A 42 2.31 -4.23 -4.59
N MET A 43 1.10 -4.62 -4.17
CA MET A 43 0.81 -5.99 -3.70
C MET A 43 0.48 -6.94 -4.85
N LEU A 44 1.42 -7.06 -5.81
CA LEU A 44 1.25 -7.84 -7.04
C LEU A 44 1.29 -9.37 -6.83
N GLY A 45 1.52 -9.83 -5.59
CA GLY A 45 1.78 -11.23 -5.27
C GLY A 45 3.26 -11.57 -5.44
N ASN A 46 3.77 -12.51 -4.63
CA ASN A 46 5.16 -12.95 -4.68
C ASN A 46 5.21 -14.43 -5.13
N GLY A 47 5.73 -14.69 -6.33
CA GLY A 47 6.00 -16.03 -6.85
C GLY A 47 5.40 -16.32 -8.24
N GLU A 48 5.94 -17.33 -8.94
CA GLU A 48 5.57 -17.71 -10.33
C GLU A 48 4.08 -18.05 -10.51
N CYS A 49 3.37 -18.39 -9.43
CA CYS A 49 1.94 -18.72 -9.45
C CYS A 49 1.09 -17.80 -8.56
N ALA A 50 1.68 -16.75 -7.98
CA ALA A 50 0.93 -15.83 -7.14
C ALA A 50 0.01 -14.97 -8.01
N GLN A 51 -1.24 -14.81 -7.59
CA GLN A 51 -2.16 -13.85 -8.19
C GLN A 51 -2.05 -12.52 -7.42
N PRO A 52 -2.14 -11.37 -8.10
CA PRO A 52 -2.15 -10.09 -7.44
C PRO A 52 -3.35 -9.96 -6.51
N TRP A 53 -3.15 -9.23 -5.42
CA TRP A 53 -4.20 -9.05 -4.41
C TRP A 53 -5.17 -7.95 -4.84
N VAL A 54 -6.00 -8.24 -5.84
CA VAL A 54 -7.00 -7.31 -6.35
C VAL A 54 -8.06 -7.03 -5.29
N TRP A 55 -8.32 -5.75 -5.00
CA TRP A 55 -9.27 -5.32 -3.95
C TRP A 55 -10.57 -4.73 -4.50
N GLY A 56 -10.72 -4.64 -5.81
CA GLY A 56 -11.96 -4.17 -6.44
C GLY A 56 -11.87 -4.25 -7.96
N LYS A 57 -13.04 -4.29 -8.63
CA LYS A 57 -13.14 -4.20 -10.09
C LYS A 57 -13.11 -2.76 -10.57
N THR A 58 -13.45 -1.82 -9.70
CA THR A 58 -13.32 -0.38 -9.93
C THR A 58 -12.32 0.24 -8.94
N ILE A 59 -11.78 1.41 -9.28
CA ILE A 59 -10.89 2.15 -8.40
C ILE A 59 -11.59 2.55 -7.09
N GLU A 60 -12.89 2.87 -7.16
CA GLU A 60 -13.70 3.25 -6.00
C GLU A 60 -13.89 2.08 -5.03
N GLU A 61 -14.18 0.88 -5.54
CA GLU A 61 -14.28 -0.34 -4.72
C GLU A 61 -12.95 -0.64 -4.03
N ALA A 62 -11.84 -0.59 -4.77
CA ALA A 62 -10.53 -0.89 -4.22
C ALA A 62 -10.11 0.11 -3.14
N ARG A 63 -10.40 1.41 -3.34
CA ARG A 63 -10.17 2.45 -2.33
C ARG A 63 -11.03 2.21 -1.08
N ALA A 64 -12.32 1.91 -1.24
CA ALA A 64 -13.19 1.58 -0.11
C ALA A 64 -12.70 0.37 0.70
N VAL A 65 -12.16 -0.66 0.04
CA VAL A 65 -11.54 -1.80 0.71
C VAL A 65 -10.27 -1.40 1.43
N ALA A 66 -9.42 -0.55 0.84
CA ALA A 66 -8.22 -0.04 1.50
C ALA A 66 -8.54 0.79 2.75
N ASP A 67 -9.52 1.70 2.66
CA ASP A 67 -10.01 2.49 3.80
C ASP A 67 -10.59 1.60 4.90
N ASN A 68 -11.40 0.60 4.53
CA ASN A 68 -11.94 -0.36 5.48
C ASN A 68 -10.81 -1.16 6.15
N ARG A 69 -9.80 -1.58 5.39
CA ARG A 69 -8.66 -2.33 5.94
C ARG A 69 -7.85 -1.48 6.91
N ASN A 70 -7.53 -0.24 6.54
CA ASN A 70 -6.79 0.70 7.37
C ASN A 70 -7.53 0.98 8.69
N THR A 71 -8.84 1.23 8.63
CA THR A 71 -9.64 1.52 9.83
C THR A 71 -9.90 0.29 10.68
N GLN A 72 -10.39 -0.81 10.09
CA GLN A 72 -10.85 -1.99 10.83
C GLN A 72 -9.73 -2.92 11.27
N LYS A 73 -8.62 -2.98 10.53
CA LYS A 73 -7.52 -3.91 10.83
C LYS A 73 -6.30 -3.22 11.42
N LEU A 74 -6.00 -2.00 10.97
CA LEU A 74 -4.85 -1.24 11.49
C LEU A 74 -5.24 -0.20 12.53
N GLY A 75 -6.54 0.08 12.72
CA GLY A 75 -7.00 1.07 13.70
C GLY A 75 -6.62 2.51 13.32
N LEU A 76 -6.33 2.78 12.05
CA LEU A 76 -5.87 4.09 11.58
C LEU A 76 -7.05 5.01 11.29
N SER A 77 -6.92 6.28 11.68
CA SER A 77 -7.82 7.34 11.23
C SER A 77 -7.46 7.77 9.80
N PRO A 78 -8.43 8.33 9.04
CA PRO A 78 -8.14 8.89 7.71
C PRO A 78 -7.01 9.93 7.71
N GLU A 79 -6.95 10.75 8.77
CA GLU A 79 -5.88 11.75 8.96
C GLU A 79 -4.50 11.10 9.09
N ARG A 80 -4.39 10.00 9.84
CA ARG A 80 -3.12 9.27 10.00
C ARG A 80 -2.69 8.59 8.70
N VAL A 81 -3.63 8.01 7.96
CA VAL A 81 -3.35 7.45 6.62
C VAL A 81 -2.79 8.53 5.70
N ALA A 82 -3.40 9.72 5.67
CA ALA A 82 -2.92 10.84 4.87
C ALA A 82 -1.50 11.29 5.29
N GLN A 83 -1.19 11.30 6.59
CA GLN A 83 0.16 11.62 7.08
C GLN A 83 1.21 10.61 6.62
N ILE A 84 0.92 9.30 6.71
CA ILE A 84 1.82 8.23 6.27
C ILE A 84 2.11 8.37 4.78
N ILE A 85 1.07 8.56 3.96
CA ILE A 85 1.22 8.77 2.52
C ILE A 85 2.05 10.03 2.23
N ALA A 86 1.75 11.14 2.90
CA ALA A 86 2.48 12.38 2.70
C ALA A 86 3.97 12.27 3.07
N SER A 87 4.29 11.63 4.19
CA SER A 87 5.69 11.37 4.60
C SER A 87 6.41 10.52 3.55
N SER A 88 5.78 9.43 3.12
CA SER A 88 6.38 8.51 2.16
C SER A 88 6.63 9.14 0.78
N MET A 89 5.68 9.95 0.29
CA MET A 89 5.81 10.62 -1.02
C MET A 89 6.73 11.85 -0.98
N ALA A 90 6.91 12.48 0.19
CA ALA A 90 7.85 13.58 0.39
C ALA A 90 9.29 13.10 0.62
N THR A 91 9.46 11.83 1.00
CA THR A 91 10.78 11.24 1.21
C THR A 91 11.46 11.03 -0.15
N PRO A 92 12.59 11.72 -0.43
CA PRO A 92 13.31 11.53 -1.67
C PRO A 92 13.78 10.08 -1.77
N ALA A 93 13.61 9.45 -2.93
CA ALA A 93 14.19 8.13 -3.21
C ALA A 93 15.70 8.25 -3.01
N GLY A 94 16.19 7.68 -1.92
CA GLY A 94 17.58 7.85 -1.50
C GLY A 94 18.53 7.47 -2.62
N GLN A 95 19.36 8.42 -3.03
CA GLN A 95 20.66 8.15 -3.64
C GLN A 95 21.46 7.37 -2.59
N GLY A 96 21.62 6.07 -2.81
CA GLY A 96 22.46 5.18 -2.03
C GLY A 96 23.22 4.26 -2.97
#